data_AF-A0A5C6D7J0-F1
#
_entry.id   AF-A0A5C6D7J0-F1
#
_cell.length_a   1.000
_cell.length_b   1.000
_cell.length_c   1.000
_cell.angle_alpha   90.00
_cell.angle_beta   90.00
_cell.angle_gamma   90.00
#
_symmetry.space_group_name_H-M   'P 1'
#
loop_
_entity.id
_entity.type
_entity.pdbx_description
1 polymer ?
#
loop_
_entity_poly.entity_id
_entity_poly.type
_entity_poly.pdbx_seq_one_letter_code
_entity_poly.pdbx_strand_id
1 'polypeptide(L)'
;MVLRCHWHNCKRCTRYHFTTFFRTLLYDSQSLSDALRIFSTQEPTKRYHYVFGDGRHEHLAVKIRAHAREPADRRVLIWKDNDPEDEFAPNVLPNVVYNDEGRGAFPFLENHYGALDAKSMMGLCNEIPIKGGNVVNVVYDATALKIWVSYAKDQQEAYQRPYVFVDLRKLDADQDGQPDLSIVQ
;
A
#
# COMPACT_ATOMS: atom_id res chain seq x y z
N MET A 1 -2.11 5.47 3.43
CA MET A 1 -2.95 4.37 3.96
C MET A 1 -3.07 4.53 5.47
N VAL A 2 -4.28 4.75 6.03
CA VAL A 2 -4.52 4.65 7.49
C VAL A 2 -5.63 3.63 7.75
N LEU A 3 -5.41 2.79 8.76
CA LEU A 3 -6.33 1.77 9.25
C LEU A 3 -6.63 1.98 10.73
N ARG A 4 -7.91 1.91 11.09
CA ARG A 4 -8.42 1.92 12.47
C ARG A 4 -8.45 0.48 13.00
N CYS A 5 -7.94 0.25 14.23
CA CYS A 5 -7.83 -1.08 14.82
C CYS A 5 -8.61 -1.14 16.15
N HIS A 6 -9.75 -1.83 16.19
CA HIS A 6 -10.36 -2.29 17.44
C HIS A 6 -9.79 -3.66 17.82
N TRP A 7 -9.35 -3.79 19.08
CA TRP A 7 -8.75 -4.99 19.64
C TRP A 7 -9.76 -5.67 20.58
N HIS A 8 -9.96 -6.98 20.40
CA HIS A 8 -10.55 -7.85 21.43
C HIS A 8 -9.60 -9.04 21.63
N ASN A 9 -9.30 -9.31 22.90
CA ASN A 9 -8.31 -10.26 23.40
C ASN A 9 -8.49 -11.69 22.87
N CYS A 10 -7.42 -12.26 22.30
CA CYS A 10 -7.32 -13.71 22.06
C CYS A 10 -6.01 -14.24 22.65
N LYS A 11 -6.13 -15.11 23.66
CA LYS A 11 -5.02 -15.74 24.39
C LYS A 11 -4.61 -17.04 23.67
N ARG A 12 -3.60 -16.99 22.80
CA ARG A 12 -2.56 -18.03 22.52
C ARG A 12 -1.90 -17.79 21.16
N CYS A 13 -0.59 -18.04 21.13
CA CYS A 13 0.37 -17.87 20.03
C CYS A 13 0.80 -16.43 19.73
N THR A 14 2.12 -16.26 19.58
CA THR A 14 2.88 -15.04 19.27
C THR A 14 2.39 -14.37 17.99
N ARG A 15 1.31 -13.60 18.10
CA ARG A 15 0.83 -12.74 17.03
C ARG A 15 1.68 -11.48 17.05
N TYR A 16 2.57 -11.33 16.07
CA TYR A 16 3.29 -10.08 15.90
C TYR A 16 2.29 -8.93 15.74
N HIS A 17 2.51 -7.86 16.50
CA HIS A 17 1.70 -6.67 16.35
C HIS A 17 1.87 -6.12 14.92
N PHE A 18 0.80 -5.59 14.33
CA PHE A 18 0.79 -5.11 12.93
C PHE A 18 1.97 -4.16 12.64
N THR A 19 2.30 -3.26 13.58
CA THR A 19 3.42 -2.32 13.41
C THR A 19 4.78 -3.01 13.39
N THR A 20 4.98 -4.07 14.16
CA THR A 20 6.22 -4.86 14.16
C THR A 20 6.37 -5.61 12.84
N PHE A 21 5.29 -6.24 12.38
CA PHE A 21 5.26 -6.91 11.07
C PHE A 21 5.55 -5.92 9.93
N PHE A 22 4.90 -4.77 9.93
CA PHE A 22 5.08 -3.76 8.88
C PHE A 22 6.52 -3.21 8.85
N ARG A 23 7.14 -3.01 10.02
CA ARG A 23 8.56 -2.67 10.11
C ARG A 23 9.42 -3.74 9.47
N THR A 24 9.26 -5.02 9.86
CA THR A 24 10.02 -6.14 9.28
C THR A 24 9.86 -6.19 7.77
N LEU A 25 8.65 -6.01 7.25
CA LEU A 25 8.43 -5.98 5.81
C LEU A 25 9.16 -4.83 5.14
N LEU A 26 9.04 -3.59 5.64
CA LEU A 26 9.67 -2.42 5.02
C LEU A 26 11.20 -2.35 5.18
N TYR A 27 11.76 -2.88 6.28
CA TYR A 27 13.20 -2.83 6.54
C TYR A 27 13.94 -4.05 5.98
N ASP A 28 13.34 -5.24 6.07
CA ASP A 28 14.05 -6.50 5.83
C ASP A 28 13.74 -7.09 4.45
N SER A 29 12.68 -6.64 3.77
CA SER A 29 12.42 -7.05 2.37
C SER A 29 13.23 -6.22 1.40
N GLN A 30 13.85 -6.89 0.43
CA GLN A 30 14.53 -6.22 -0.69
C GLN A 30 13.71 -6.30 -1.98
N SER A 31 12.82 -7.29 -2.12
CA SER A 31 11.98 -7.46 -3.30
C SER A 31 10.55 -7.88 -2.92
N LEU A 32 9.64 -7.91 -3.91
CA LEU A 32 8.29 -8.42 -3.70
C LEU A 32 8.28 -9.90 -3.25
N SER A 33 9.15 -10.73 -3.81
CA SER A 33 9.31 -12.14 -3.42
C SER A 33 9.73 -12.27 -1.95
N ASP A 34 10.64 -11.43 -1.47
CA ASP A 34 11.00 -11.38 -0.05
C ASP A 34 9.85 -10.93 0.83
N ALA A 35 9.12 -9.90 0.41
CA ALA A 35 7.94 -9.42 1.14
C ALA A 35 6.87 -10.53 1.26
N LEU A 36 6.64 -11.30 0.20
CA LEU A 36 5.72 -12.45 0.20
C LEU A 36 6.21 -13.59 1.07
N ARG A 37 7.51 -13.88 1.06
CA ARG A 37 8.14 -14.87 1.95
C ARG A 37 7.93 -14.46 3.41
N ILE A 38 8.25 -13.23 3.78
CA ILE A 38 8.04 -12.69 5.14
C ILE A 38 6.55 -12.78 5.51
N PHE A 39 5.66 -12.35 4.63
CA PHE A 39 4.21 -12.41 4.84
C PHE A 39 3.72 -13.83 5.12
N SER A 40 4.23 -14.84 4.40
CA SER A 40 3.82 -16.24 4.57
C SER A 40 4.14 -16.83 5.95
N THR A 41 5.08 -16.23 6.68
CA THR A 41 5.43 -16.66 8.05
C THR A 41 4.42 -16.18 9.11
N GLN A 42 3.47 -15.32 8.73
CA GLN A 42 2.54 -14.66 9.63
C GLN A 42 1.15 -15.27 9.51
N GLU A 43 0.54 -15.60 10.65
CA GLU A 43 -0.87 -16.00 10.66
C GLU A 43 -1.78 -14.75 10.56
N PRO A 44 -2.69 -14.67 9.57
CA PRO A 44 -3.64 -13.57 9.50
C PRO A 44 -4.48 -13.49 10.77
N THR A 45 -4.57 -12.31 11.37
CA THR A 45 -5.31 -12.12 12.64
C THR A 45 -6.69 -11.49 12.43
N LYS A 46 -6.92 -10.89 11.27
CA LYS A 46 -8.16 -10.18 10.89
C LYS A 46 -8.48 -10.42 9.41
N ARG A 47 -9.45 -9.68 8.88
CA ARG A 47 -9.75 -9.58 7.45
C ARG A 47 -9.06 -8.34 6.91
N TYR A 48 -8.08 -8.54 6.05
CA TYR A 48 -7.35 -7.46 5.40
C TYR A 48 -7.16 -7.76 3.93
N HIS A 49 -7.16 -6.67 3.16
CA HIS A 49 -6.58 -6.63 1.83
C HIS A 49 -5.26 -5.88 1.91
N TYR A 50 -4.23 -6.45 1.29
CA TYR A 50 -2.93 -5.81 1.12
C TYR A 50 -2.69 -5.59 -0.36
N VAL A 51 -1.97 -4.52 -0.67
CA VAL A 51 -1.38 -4.30 -1.99
C VAL A 51 0.10 -4.11 -1.76
N PHE A 52 0.89 -5.06 -2.26
CA PHE A 52 2.35 -4.98 -2.22
C PHE A 52 2.85 -4.67 -3.62
N GLY A 53 3.77 -3.72 -3.74
CA GLY A 53 4.40 -3.36 -4.99
C GLY A 53 5.89 -3.15 -4.77
N ASP A 54 6.68 -3.63 -5.72
CA ASP A 54 8.12 -3.44 -5.78
C ASP A 54 8.45 -2.68 -7.06
N GLY A 55 8.85 -1.42 -6.92
CA GLY A 55 9.24 -0.57 -8.05
C GLY A 55 10.74 -0.53 -8.32
N ARG A 56 11.55 -1.35 -7.64
CA ARG A 56 13.03 -1.32 -7.75
C ARG A 56 13.64 -2.60 -8.31
N HIS A 57 13.21 -3.77 -7.84
CA HIS A 57 13.83 -5.05 -8.25
C HIS A 57 12.94 -5.82 -9.22
N GLU A 58 11.70 -6.11 -8.83
CA GLU A 58 10.82 -6.95 -9.65
C GLU A 58 9.93 -6.13 -10.60
N HIS A 59 9.66 -4.85 -10.29
CA HIS A 59 8.71 -4.01 -11.05
C HIS A 59 7.31 -4.65 -11.17
N LEU A 60 6.89 -5.34 -10.11
CA LEU A 60 5.63 -6.08 -10.03
C LEU A 60 4.86 -5.71 -8.76
N ALA A 61 3.57 -6.02 -8.76
CA ALA A 61 2.69 -5.87 -7.61
C ALA A 61 1.73 -7.05 -7.49
N VAL A 62 1.17 -7.22 -6.30
CA VAL A 62 0.12 -8.21 -6.00
C VAL A 62 -0.91 -7.64 -5.04
N LYS A 63 -2.16 -8.06 -5.23
CA LYS A 63 -3.23 -7.88 -4.24
C LYS A 63 -3.36 -9.16 -3.44
N ILE A 64 -3.48 -9.03 -2.13
CA ILE A 64 -3.58 -10.15 -1.21
C ILE A 64 -4.85 -9.98 -0.38
N ARG A 65 -5.75 -10.94 -0.45
CA ARG A 65 -6.88 -11.06 0.48
C ARG A 65 -6.51 -12.06 1.57
N ALA A 66 -6.37 -11.57 2.80
CA ALA A 66 -5.99 -12.37 3.97
C ALA A 66 -7.11 -12.32 5.02
N HIS A 67 -7.94 -13.36 5.04
CA HIS A 67 -9.14 -13.43 5.87
C HIS A 67 -9.03 -14.55 6.91
N ALA A 68 -8.63 -14.20 8.13
CA ALA A 68 -8.31 -15.14 9.22
C ALA A 68 -9.35 -16.24 9.52
N ARG A 69 -10.64 -15.97 9.27
CA ARG A 69 -11.74 -16.89 9.58
C ARG A 69 -12.13 -17.84 8.43
N GLU A 70 -11.49 -17.71 7.28
CA GLU A 70 -11.73 -18.60 6.14
C GLU A 70 -11.00 -19.95 6.30
N PRO A 71 -11.50 -21.01 5.64
CA PRO A 71 -10.79 -22.27 5.45
C PRO A 71 -9.38 -22.06 4.88
N ALA A 72 -8.46 -22.98 5.16
CA ALA A 72 -7.03 -22.79 4.85
C ALA A 72 -6.74 -22.51 3.36
N ASP A 73 -7.49 -23.15 2.47
CA ASP A 73 -7.43 -22.99 1.01
C ASP A 73 -7.98 -21.64 0.50
N ARG A 74 -8.70 -20.90 1.34
CA ARG A 74 -9.31 -19.58 1.00
C ARG A 74 -8.87 -18.45 1.93
N ARG A 75 -8.00 -18.76 2.89
CA ARG A 75 -7.54 -17.83 3.93
C ARG A 75 -6.64 -16.74 3.36
N VAL A 76 -5.81 -17.10 2.41
CA VAL A 76 -4.91 -16.20 1.71
C VAL A 76 -5.08 -16.44 0.22
N LEU A 77 -5.56 -15.42 -0.49
CA LEU A 77 -5.62 -15.39 -1.94
C LEU A 77 -4.69 -14.28 -2.42
N ILE A 78 -3.91 -14.54 -3.47
CA ILE A 78 -2.95 -13.60 -4.04
C ILE A 78 -3.26 -13.50 -5.52
N TRP A 79 -3.48 -12.28 -6.00
CA TRP A 79 -3.75 -11.97 -7.39
C TRP A 79 -2.69 -11.03 -7.94
N LYS A 80 -2.34 -11.23 -9.21
CA LYS A 80 -1.43 -10.35 -9.97
C LYS A 80 -2.25 -9.32 -10.77
N ASP A 81 -1.57 -8.49 -11.52
CA ASP A 81 -2.22 -7.63 -12.51
C ASP A 81 -2.98 -8.47 -13.55
N ASN A 82 -4.08 -7.93 -14.06
CA ASN A 82 -4.93 -8.57 -15.08
C ASN A 82 -5.38 -10.02 -14.77
N ASP A 83 -5.43 -10.41 -13.50
CA ASP A 83 -5.81 -11.76 -13.10
C ASP A 83 -7.35 -11.95 -13.24
N PRO A 84 -7.84 -12.90 -14.05
CA PRO A 84 -9.27 -13.12 -14.25
C PRO A 84 -9.97 -13.69 -13.00
N GLU A 85 -9.22 -14.24 -12.05
CA GLU A 85 -9.74 -14.76 -10.77
C GLU A 85 -9.71 -13.71 -9.66
N ASP A 86 -9.24 -12.49 -9.96
CA ASP A 86 -9.28 -11.36 -9.02
C ASP A 86 -10.73 -11.03 -8.63
N GLU A 87 -10.96 -10.70 -7.36
CA GLU A 87 -12.27 -10.31 -6.84
C GLU A 87 -12.92 -9.11 -7.54
N PHE A 88 -12.15 -8.32 -8.29
CA PHE A 88 -12.62 -7.19 -9.09
C PHE A 88 -12.80 -7.52 -10.58
N ALA A 89 -12.44 -8.72 -11.05
CA ALA A 89 -12.66 -9.10 -12.44
C ALA A 89 -14.16 -8.90 -12.86
N PRO A 90 -14.44 -8.38 -14.06
CA PRO A 90 -13.51 -8.09 -15.16
C PRO A 90 -12.80 -6.71 -15.07
N ASN A 91 -12.98 -5.96 -13.99
CA ASN A 91 -12.37 -4.65 -13.79
C ASN A 91 -10.90 -4.77 -13.35
N VAL A 92 -10.09 -5.36 -14.21
CA VAL A 92 -8.64 -5.56 -14.03
C VAL A 92 -7.91 -5.06 -15.28
N LEU A 93 -6.67 -4.60 -15.11
CA LEU A 93 -5.83 -4.11 -16.20
C LEU A 93 -4.42 -4.70 -16.05
N PRO A 94 -3.68 -4.92 -17.16
CA PRO A 94 -2.25 -5.25 -17.09
C PRO A 94 -1.48 -4.15 -16.35
N ASN A 95 -0.42 -4.50 -15.65
CA ASN A 95 0.43 -3.60 -14.85
C ASN A 95 -0.29 -2.74 -13.79
N VAL A 96 -1.55 -3.03 -13.46
CA VAL A 96 -2.32 -2.31 -12.43
C VAL A 96 -2.87 -3.29 -11.43
N VAL A 97 -2.53 -3.06 -10.17
CA VAL A 97 -3.05 -3.79 -9.01
C VAL A 97 -3.63 -2.78 -8.05
N TYR A 98 -4.90 -2.95 -7.68
CA TYR A 98 -5.58 -2.00 -6.79
C TYR A 98 -6.60 -2.68 -5.89
N ASN A 99 -6.83 -2.06 -4.73
CA ASN A 99 -7.99 -2.28 -3.89
C ASN A 99 -8.54 -0.91 -3.47
N ASP A 100 -9.78 -0.63 -3.86
CA ASP A 100 -10.45 0.64 -3.57
C ASP A 100 -11.60 0.46 -2.58
N GLU A 101 -11.78 -0.72 -2.00
CA GLU A 101 -12.92 -1.07 -1.12
C GLU A 101 -14.29 -0.70 -1.73
N GLY A 102 -14.42 -0.73 -3.06
CA GLY A 102 -15.65 -0.37 -3.77
C GLY A 102 -15.90 1.13 -3.93
N ARG A 103 -14.88 1.97 -3.76
CA ARG A 103 -15.00 3.44 -3.90
C ARG A 103 -14.96 3.96 -5.34
N GLY A 104 -14.69 3.09 -6.33
CA GLY A 104 -14.81 3.42 -7.75
C GLY A 104 -13.53 3.95 -8.38
N ALA A 105 -12.37 3.37 -8.07
CA ALA A 105 -11.10 3.74 -8.70
C ALA A 105 -11.02 3.31 -10.16
N PHE A 106 -11.66 2.19 -10.53
CA PHE A 106 -11.46 1.55 -11.83
C PHE A 106 -11.72 2.45 -13.04
N PRO A 107 -12.84 3.19 -13.15
CA PRO A 107 -13.07 4.04 -14.31
C PRO A 107 -11.98 5.10 -14.49
N PHE A 108 -11.41 5.62 -13.40
CA PHE A 108 -10.29 6.55 -13.49
C PHE A 108 -9.02 5.85 -13.99
N LEU A 109 -8.71 4.67 -13.44
CA LEU A 109 -7.53 3.87 -13.80
C LEU A 109 -7.58 3.45 -15.26
N GLU A 110 -8.74 3.05 -15.76
CA GLU A 110 -8.97 2.67 -17.16
C GLU A 110 -8.79 3.87 -18.10
N ASN A 111 -9.43 5.01 -17.79
CA ASN A 111 -9.36 6.21 -18.63
C ASN A 111 -7.96 6.84 -18.70
N HIS A 112 -7.11 6.62 -17.68
CA HIS A 112 -5.75 7.15 -17.61
C HIS A 112 -4.69 6.05 -17.73
N TYR A 113 -5.07 4.88 -18.23
CA TYR A 113 -4.18 3.73 -18.32
C TYR A 113 -2.91 4.06 -19.12
N GLY A 114 -1.74 3.78 -18.54
CA GLY A 114 -0.43 4.11 -19.12
C GLY A 114 -0.03 5.60 -19.04
N ALA A 115 -0.87 6.47 -18.49
CA ALA A 115 -0.64 7.91 -18.36
C ALA A 115 -0.73 8.42 -16.91
N LEU A 116 -0.75 7.51 -15.93
CA LEU A 116 -0.77 7.86 -14.52
C LEU A 116 0.56 8.47 -14.09
N ASP A 117 0.49 9.59 -13.38
CA ASP A 117 1.60 10.29 -12.78
C ASP A 117 1.24 10.69 -11.35
N ALA A 118 2.18 11.29 -10.61
CA ALA A 118 1.93 11.69 -9.24
C ALA A 118 0.74 12.65 -9.10
N LYS A 119 0.52 13.54 -10.08
CA LYS A 119 -0.54 14.54 -10.03
C LYS A 119 -1.91 13.89 -10.23
N SER A 120 -2.06 13.04 -11.25
CA SER A 120 -3.30 12.31 -11.49
C SER A 120 -3.62 11.33 -10.34
N MET A 121 -2.60 10.68 -9.76
CA MET A 121 -2.78 9.82 -8.58
C MET A 121 -3.18 10.59 -7.32
N MET A 122 -2.63 11.80 -7.09
CA MET A 122 -3.08 12.68 -6.00
C MET A 122 -4.54 13.12 -6.23
N GLY A 123 -4.91 13.40 -7.46
CA GLY A 123 -6.29 13.69 -7.88
C GLY A 123 -7.24 12.55 -7.51
N LEU A 124 -6.94 11.34 -7.96
CA LEU A 124 -7.71 10.13 -7.65
C LEU A 124 -7.85 9.94 -6.12
N CYS A 125 -6.75 10.03 -5.38
CA CYS A 125 -6.77 9.91 -3.90
C CYS A 125 -7.72 10.93 -3.24
N ASN A 126 -7.93 12.09 -3.86
CA ASN A 126 -8.82 13.11 -3.36
C ASN A 126 -10.29 12.92 -3.78
N GLU A 127 -10.54 12.17 -4.86
CA GLU A 127 -11.88 11.86 -5.38
C GLU A 127 -12.54 10.68 -4.65
N ILE A 128 -11.75 9.72 -4.19
CA ILE A 128 -12.24 8.51 -3.49
C ILE A 128 -11.87 8.41 -1.99
N PRO A 129 -11.99 9.49 -1.18
CA PRO A 129 -11.70 9.43 0.24
C PRO A 129 -12.82 8.71 1.01
N ILE A 130 -12.47 8.16 2.17
CA ILE A 130 -13.47 7.85 3.19
C ILE A 130 -13.80 9.16 3.92
N LYS A 131 -14.90 9.81 3.53
CA LYS A 131 -15.32 11.09 4.15
C LYS A 131 -15.64 10.91 5.63
N GLY A 132 -15.16 11.82 6.47
CA GLY A 132 -15.27 11.75 7.93
C GLY A 132 -14.26 10.79 8.60
N GLY A 133 -13.27 10.27 7.87
CA GLY A 133 -12.28 9.32 8.37
C GLY A 133 -10.95 9.29 7.59
N ASN A 134 -10.77 10.19 6.62
CA ASN A 134 -9.58 10.22 5.78
C ASN A 134 -8.45 11.01 6.47
N VAL A 135 -7.59 10.28 7.18
CA VAL A 135 -6.51 10.89 7.98
C VAL A 135 -5.15 10.94 7.28
N VAL A 136 -4.92 10.16 6.21
CA VAL A 136 -3.71 10.28 5.38
C VAL A 136 -3.97 9.86 3.93
N ASN A 137 -3.40 10.63 3.01
CA ASN A 137 -3.19 10.25 1.62
C ASN A 137 -1.70 10.20 1.34
N VAL A 138 -1.26 9.16 0.63
CA VAL A 138 0.15 8.97 0.26
C VAL A 138 0.18 8.53 -1.20
N VAL A 139 0.92 9.25 -2.03
CA VAL A 139 1.29 8.84 -3.38
C VAL A 139 2.80 8.62 -3.37
N TYR A 140 3.24 7.46 -3.84
CA TYR A 140 4.65 7.08 -3.87
C TYR A 140 5.04 6.65 -5.27
N ASP A 141 6.02 7.35 -5.85
CA ASP A 141 6.76 6.91 -7.02
C ASP A 141 7.99 6.15 -6.53
N ALA A 142 7.88 4.81 -6.56
CA ALA A 142 8.92 3.91 -6.10
C ALA A 142 10.14 3.87 -7.05
N THR A 143 9.98 4.25 -8.31
CA THR A 143 11.06 4.31 -9.30
C THR A 143 11.92 5.54 -9.07
N ALA A 144 11.29 6.70 -8.85
CA ALA A 144 11.99 7.96 -8.60
C ALA A 144 12.31 8.22 -7.12
N LEU A 145 11.83 7.36 -6.22
CA LEU A 145 11.94 7.50 -4.76
C LEU A 145 11.37 8.82 -4.24
N LYS A 146 10.16 9.17 -4.71
CA LYS A 146 9.46 10.42 -4.40
C LYS A 146 8.12 10.15 -3.75
N ILE A 147 7.84 10.81 -2.64
CA ILE A 147 6.57 10.69 -1.91
C ILE A 147 5.85 12.03 -1.87
N TRP A 148 4.54 11.99 -2.04
CA TRP A 148 3.61 13.08 -1.74
C TRP A 148 2.69 12.63 -0.60
N VAL A 149 2.70 13.36 0.52
CA VAL A 149 1.90 13.03 1.71
C VAL A 149 0.96 14.18 2.04
N SER A 150 -0.32 13.87 2.23
CA SER A 150 -1.25 14.75 2.92
C SER A 150 -1.79 14.03 4.15
N TYR A 151 -1.96 14.75 5.26
CA TYR A 151 -2.47 14.20 6.52
C TYR A 151 -3.50 15.14 7.13
N ALA A 152 -4.50 14.56 7.82
CA ALA A 152 -5.53 15.34 8.49
C ALA A 152 -4.92 16.17 9.62
N LYS A 153 -5.39 17.40 9.74
CA LYS A 153 -4.98 18.34 10.80
C LYS A 153 -6.13 19.30 11.07
N ASP A 154 -6.37 19.55 12.34
CA ASP A 154 -7.50 20.37 12.81
C ASP A 154 -8.81 19.81 12.26
N GLN A 155 -9.65 20.64 11.62
CA GLN A 155 -10.94 20.24 11.04
C GLN A 155 -10.86 19.86 9.55
N GLN A 156 -9.66 19.65 9.02
CA GLN A 156 -9.47 19.30 7.61
C GLN A 156 -8.93 17.87 7.46
N GLU A 157 -9.64 17.08 6.66
CA GLU A 157 -9.20 15.73 6.27
C GLU A 157 -8.04 15.79 5.27
N ALA A 158 -7.30 14.68 5.11
CA ALA A 158 -6.13 14.66 4.25
C ALA A 158 -6.45 15.03 2.79
N TYR A 159 -7.56 14.55 2.24
CA TYR A 159 -7.97 14.84 0.87
C TYR A 159 -8.29 16.32 0.58
N GLN A 160 -8.48 17.13 1.63
CA GLN A 160 -8.80 18.56 1.54
C GLN A 160 -7.54 19.44 1.62
N ARG A 161 -6.40 18.84 1.96
CA ARG A 161 -5.16 19.54 2.30
C ARG A 161 -4.13 19.41 1.18
N PRO A 162 -3.21 20.39 1.06
CA PRO A 162 -2.10 20.28 0.12
C PRO A 162 -1.18 19.12 0.51
N TYR A 163 -0.55 18.52 -0.50
CA TYR A 163 0.44 17.47 -0.30
C TYR A 163 1.82 18.08 -0.02
N VAL A 164 2.53 17.50 0.93
CA VAL A 164 3.95 17.73 1.17
C VAL A 164 4.75 16.79 0.29
N PHE A 165 5.67 17.36 -0.49
CA PHE A 165 6.59 16.59 -1.33
C PHE A 165 7.87 16.22 -0.57
N VAL A 166 8.31 14.97 -0.71
CA VAL A 166 9.54 14.44 -0.13
C VAL A 166 10.32 13.69 -1.23
N ASP A 167 11.56 14.11 -1.47
CA ASP A 167 12.52 13.35 -2.28
C ASP A 167 13.37 12.50 -1.33
N LEU A 168 13.13 11.19 -1.30
CA LEU A 168 13.79 10.29 -0.34
C LEU A 168 15.30 10.21 -0.57
N ARG A 169 15.76 10.51 -1.77
CA ARG A 169 17.19 10.53 -2.12
C ARG A 169 17.94 11.73 -1.53
N LYS A 170 17.22 12.63 -0.88
CA LYS A 170 17.77 13.79 -0.16
C LYS A 170 17.56 13.68 1.35
N LEU A 171 17.01 12.55 1.81
CA LEU A 171 16.77 12.34 3.23
C LEU A 171 18.10 12.02 3.91
N ASP A 172 18.40 12.79 4.94
CA ASP A 172 19.56 12.64 5.82
C ASP A 172 18.97 12.47 7.24
N ALA A 173 18.62 11.23 7.58
CA ALA A 173 17.96 10.92 8.84
C ALA A 173 18.93 10.91 10.03
N ASP A 174 20.22 10.63 9.78
CA ASP A 174 21.25 10.60 10.81
C ASP A 174 21.97 11.95 11.03
N GLN A 175 21.68 12.93 10.16
CA GLN A 175 22.18 14.31 10.21
C GLN A 175 23.69 14.42 9.99
N ASP A 176 24.28 13.50 9.23
CA ASP A 176 25.71 13.52 8.90
C ASP A 176 26.06 14.46 7.73
N GLY A 177 25.04 15.04 7.07
CA GLY A 177 25.16 15.94 5.93
C GLY A 177 25.19 15.23 4.58
N GLN A 178 25.01 13.91 4.53
CA GLN A 178 24.89 13.09 3.33
C GLN A 178 23.50 12.44 3.24
N PRO A 179 22.98 12.17 2.04
CA PRO A 179 21.74 11.41 1.93
C PRO A 179 21.94 9.94 2.32
N ASP A 180 20.99 9.39 3.10
CA ASP A 180 21.00 8.00 3.59
C ASP A 180 20.94 6.98 2.46
N LEU A 181 20.25 7.32 1.37
CA LEU A 181 20.11 6.47 0.21
C LEU A 181 21.21 6.80 -0.81
N SER A 182 22.29 6.03 -0.77
CA SER A 182 23.27 6.04 -1.85
C SER A 182 22.61 5.57 -3.15
N ILE A 183 22.72 6.36 -4.22
CA ILE A 183 22.30 5.93 -5.56
C ILE A 183 23.25 4.82 -5.99
N VAL A 184 22.89 3.57 -5.73
CA VAL A 184 23.50 2.45 -6.44
C VAL A 184 22.87 2.48 -7.84
N GLN A 185 23.68 2.87 -8.82
CA GLN A 185 23.35 2.84 -10.24
C GLN A 185 23.13 1.40 -10.71
#